data_AF-A0A6P0RU44-F1
#
_entry.id   AF-A0A6P0RU44-F1
#
_cell.length_a   1.000
_cell.length_b   1.000
_cell.length_c   1.000
_cell.angle_alpha   90.00
_cell.angle_beta   90.00
_cell.angle_gamma   90.00
#
_symmetry.space_group_name_H-M   'P 1'
#
loop_
_entity.id
_entity.type
_entity.pdbx_description
1 polymer ?
#
loop_
_entity_poly.entity_id
_entity_poly.type
_entity_poly.pdbx_seq_one_letter_code
_entity_poly.pdbx_strand_id
1 'polypeptide(L)'
;MTTKFRSKAQNTQSQNTQSQNTQDSTQSQPKSFTIPDAQKTFQALGFITKVLCIIGLVILFLLNLQPWLEVGKNISEGITIIPFQSSLIAIPFVGGWMKWAIAELTMIVGVFLCVAVQLVQIMPVFVRKAYSYKSVKIASATAYIVEFLVVFLRFPPYQSLEDFWLDLFKWDLYLVDWNNLIMFTITIFGFEGLVVVSLKLLDAVTNRRNA
;
A
#
# COMPACT_ATOMS: atom_id res chain seq x y z
N MET A 1 -13.91 -34.45 36.80
CA MET A 1 -13.05 -34.32 38.01
C MET A 1 -11.76 -33.67 37.52
N THR A 2 -11.32 -32.49 37.94
CA THR A 2 -11.18 -31.97 39.31
C THR A 2 -10.99 -30.44 39.28
N THR A 3 -11.73 -29.75 40.16
CA THR A 3 -11.41 -28.50 40.89
C THR A 3 -10.83 -27.24 40.21
N LYS A 4 -11.75 -26.28 39.97
CA LYS A 4 -11.76 -24.89 40.51
C LYS A 4 -10.59 -24.51 41.44
N PHE A 5 -9.90 -23.41 41.14
CA PHE A 5 -9.40 -22.48 42.17
C PHE A 5 -9.63 -21.02 41.75
N ARG A 6 -10.36 -20.33 42.64
CA ARG A 6 -10.74 -18.92 42.64
C ARG A 6 -9.80 -18.25 43.64
N SER A 7 -9.03 -17.25 43.23
CA SER A 7 -8.28 -16.40 44.16
C SER A 7 -8.77 -14.95 44.07
N LYS A 8 -9.28 -14.47 45.21
CA LYS A 8 -9.66 -13.10 45.53
C LYS A 8 -8.42 -12.37 46.05
N ALA A 9 -8.21 -11.13 45.64
CA ALA A 9 -7.60 -10.04 46.43
C ALA A 9 -7.51 -8.80 45.50
N GLN A 10 -7.70 -7.56 45.91
CA GLN A 10 -8.06 -6.96 47.19
C GLN A 10 -8.59 -5.57 46.83
N ASN A 11 -9.70 -5.20 47.46
CA ASN A 11 -10.33 -3.90 47.35
C ASN A 11 -9.61 -2.99 48.36
N THR A 12 -8.88 -1.97 47.92
CA THR A 12 -8.30 -0.97 48.81
C THR A 12 -9.17 0.28 48.75
N GLN A 13 -10.12 0.35 49.69
CA GLN A 13 -10.75 1.59 50.10
C GLN A 13 -9.75 2.40 50.92
N SER A 14 -9.41 3.60 50.45
CA SER A 14 -8.90 4.67 51.31
C SER A 14 -9.94 5.77 51.36
N GLN A 15 -10.72 5.76 52.44
CA GLN A 15 -11.40 6.93 52.96
C GLN A 15 -10.33 7.86 53.54
N ASN A 16 -10.37 9.15 53.21
CA ASN A 16 -9.99 10.18 54.16
C ASN A 16 -10.59 11.55 53.81
N THR A 17 -11.42 12.01 54.75
CA THR A 17 -11.45 13.36 55.32
C THR A 17 -11.99 14.51 54.47
N GLN A 18 -13.25 14.83 54.77
CA GLN A 18 -13.81 16.17 54.70
C GLN A 18 -12.93 17.17 55.47
N SER A 19 -12.50 18.23 54.77
CA SER A 19 -12.33 19.55 55.37
C SER A 19 -13.15 20.53 54.55
N GLN A 20 -14.31 20.90 55.10
CA GLN A 20 -15.07 22.07 54.69
C GLN A 20 -14.21 23.30 55.00
N ASN A 21 -13.84 24.04 53.96
CA ASN A 21 -13.38 25.41 54.12
C ASN A 21 -14.23 26.29 53.21
N THR A 22 -15.09 27.08 53.84
CA THR A 22 -15.89 28.12 53.22
C THR A 22 -14.96 29.27 52.86
N GLN A 23 -14.64 29.41 51.58
CA GLN A 23 -14.08 30.64 51.02
C GLN A 23 -14.94 31.08 49.84
N ASP A 24 -15.76 32.09 50.11
CA ASP A 24 -16.29 33.01 49.11
C ASP A 24 -15.12 33.56 48.29
N SER A 25 -14.94 32.98 47.11
CA SER A 25 -14.17 33.57 46.05
C SER A 25 -15.12 33.72 44.88
N THR A 26 -15.44 34.97 44.57
CA THR A 26 -16.13 35.41 43.37
C THR A 26 -15.27 35.00 42.16
N GLN A 27 -15.33 33.72 41.81
CA GLN A 27 -14.63 33.16 40.67
C GLN A 27 -15.41 33.60 39.44
N SER A 28 -14.97 34.71 38.85
CA SER A 28 -15.37 35.10 37.51
C SER A 28 -15.11 33.90 36.60
N GLN A 29 -16.19 33.20 36.21
CA GLN A 29 -16.10 32.09 35.28
C GLN A 29 -15.27 32.54 34.08
N PRO A 30 -14.15 31.87 33.76
CA PRO A 30 -13.44 32.16 32.53
C PRO A 30 -14.44 31.90 31.41
N LYS A 31 -14.83 32.96 30.67
CA LYS A 31 -15.62 32.83 29.44
C LYS A 31 -14.93 31.75 28.62
N SER A 32 -15.54 30.57 28.53
CA SER A 32 -15.03 29.48 27.72
C SER A 32 -14.98 30.02 26.30
N PHE A 33 -13.77 30.26 25.80
CA PHE A 33 -13.55 30.69 24.44
C PHE A 33 -13.84 29.49 23.54
N THR A 34 -15.12 29.28 23.26
CA THR A 34 -15.57 28.31 22.27
C THR A 34 -15.08 28.85 20.93
N ILE A 35 -14.14 28.17 20.27
CA ILE A 35 -13.70 28.48 18.91
C ILE A 35 -14.57 27.63 17.95
N PRO A 36 -15.76 28.10 17.54
CA PRO A 36 -16.59 27.36 16.57
C PRO A 36 -15.89 27.17 15.21
N ASP A 37 -14.87 27.99 14.91
CA ASP A 37 -14.13 27.92 13.65
C ASP A 37 -13.06 26.81 13.64
N ALA A 38 -12.53 26.41 14.79
CA ALA A 38 -11.54 25.34 14.88
C ALA A 38 -12.14 23.99 14.47
N GLN A 39 -13.38 23.71 14.87
CA GLN A 39 -14.05 22.45 14.51
C GLN A 39 -14.29 22.34 12.99
N LYS A 40 -14.65 23.45 12.34
CA LYS A 40 -14.86 23.50 10.89
C LYS A 40 -13.53 23.35 10.13
N THR A 41 -12.45 23.98 10.59
CA THR A 41 -11.13 23.82 9.97
C THR A 41 -10.57 22.41 10.14
N PHE A 42 -10.78 21.76 11.29
CA PHE A 42 -10.39 20.36 11.48
C PHE A 42 -11.18 19.39 10.59
N GLN A 43 -12.48 19.63 10.38
CA GLN A 43 -13.28 18.81 9.45
C GLN A 43 -12.83 19.00 8.00
N ALA A 44 -12.58 20.25 7.59
CA ALA A 44 -12.07 20.55 6.25
C ALA A 44 -10.68 19.92 6.02
N LEU A 45 -9.77 20.01 6.99
CA LEU A 45 -8.45 19.38 6.92
C LEU A 45 -8.58 17.86 6.81
N GLY A 46 -9.42 17.23 7.61
CA GLY A 46 -9.67 15.78 7.54
C GLY A 46 -10.24 15.33 6.19
N PHE A 47 -11.08 16.15 5.55
CA PHE A 47 -11.58 15.87 4.20
C PHE A 47 -10.46 16.00 3.16
N ILE A 48 -9.68 17.08 3.19
CA ILE A 48 -8.56 17.32 2.27
C ILE A 48 -7.54 16.19 2.35
N THR A 49 -7.14 15.76 3.55
CA THR A 49 -6.19 14.66 3.72
C THR A 49 -6.72 13.34 3.12
N LYS A 50 -8.01 13.03 3.28
CA LYS A 50 -8.60 11.82 2.67
C LYS A 50 -8.55 11.88 1.15
N VAL A 51 -8.91 13.02 0.56
CA VAL A 51 -8.86 13.21 -0.89
C VAL A 51 -7.41 13.06 -1.40
N LEU A 52 -6.44 13.67 -0.73
CA LEU A 52 -5.02 13.54 -1.06
C LEU A 52 -4.53 12.09 -0.96
N CYS A 53 -4.92 11.34 0.06
CA CYS A 53 -4.58 9.92 0.17
C CYS A 53 -5.17 9.08 -0.98
N ILE A 54 -6.42 9.34 -1.37
CA ILE A 54 -7.07 8.63 -2.49
C ILE A 54 -6.35 8.95 -3.80
N ILE A 55 -6.07 10.23 -4.07
CA ILE A 55 -5.33 10.65 -5.27
C ILE A 55 -3.94 10.02 -5.29
N GLY A 56 -3.23 10.04 -4.16
CA GLY A 56 -1.92 9.39 -4.02
C GLY A 56 -1.97 7.89 -4.29
N LEU A 57 -3.00 7.18 -3.81
CA LEU A 57 -3.19 5.75 -4.07
C LEU A 57 -3.43 5.47 -5.55
N VAL A 58 -4.23 6.30 -6.22
CA VAL A 58 -4.48 6.17 -7.66
C VAL A 58 -3.19 6.42 -8.45
N ILE A 59 -2.42 7.45 -8.11
CA ILE A 59 -1.15 7.74 -8.79
C ILE A 59 -0.16 6.59 -8.60
N LEU A 60 0.02 6.09 -7.38
CA LEU A 60 0.92 4.97 -7.12
C LEU A 60 0.45 3.69 -7.80
N PHE A 61 -0.86 3.43 -7.83
CA PHE A 61 -1.41 2.30 -8.56
C PHE A 61 -1.10 2.40 -10.06
N LEU A 62 -1.30 3.57 -10.67
CA LEU A 62 -0.97 3.79 -12.08
C LEU A 62 0.52 3.66 -12.36
N LEU A 63 1.37 4.11 -11.42
CA LEU A 63 2.82 3.97 -11.52
C LEU A 63 3.24 2.51 -11.44
N ASN A 64 2.63 1.73 -10.55
CA ASN A 64 2.85 0.28 -10.46
C ASN A 64 2.28 -0.46 -11.68
N LEU A 65 1.21 0.05 -12.29
CA LEU A 65 0.57 -0.56 -13.46
C LEU A 65 1.43 -0.49 -14.74
N GLN A 66 2.20 0.59 -14.91
CA GLN A 66 3.02 0.81 -16.10
C GLN A 66 3.98 -0.36 -16.41
N PRO A 67 4.83 -0.83 -15.46
CA PRO A 67 5.67 -2.00 -15.66
C PRO A 67 4.91 -3.25 -16.19
N TRP A 68 3.70 -3.49 -15.68
CA TRP A 68 2.90 -4.65 -16.08
C TRP A 68 2.32 -4.53 -17.49
N LEU A 69 1.93 -3.32 -17.88
CA LEU A 69 1.50 -3.06 -19.26
C LEU A 69 2.64 -3.26 -20.25
N GLU A 70 3.85 -2.87 -19.89
CA GLU A 70 5.04 -3.08 -20.71
C GLU A 70 5.43 -4.56 -20.82
N VAL A 71 5.37 -5.31 -19.72
CA VAL A 71 5.53 -6.77 -19.76
C VAL A 71 4.46 -7.39 -20.67
N GLY A 72 3.20 -6.97 -20.55
CA GLY A 72 2.12 -7.43 -21.42
C GLY A 72 2.40 -7.15 -22.90
N LYS A 73 2.88 -5.93 -23.22
CA LYS A 73 3.27 -5.55 -24.58
C LYS A 73 4.43 -6.41 -25.10
N ASN A 74 5.49 -6.58 -24.32
CA ASN A 74 6.66 -7.39 -24.70
C ASN A 74 6.27 -8.85 -24.94
N ILE A 75 5.38 -9.41 -24.12
CA ILE A 75 4.83 -10.76 -24.31
C ILE A 75 3.99 -10.81 -25.59
N SER A 76 3.15 -9.79 -25.85
CA SER A 76 2.29 -9.74 -27.05
C SER A 76 3.09 -9.79 -28.35
N GLU A 77 4.26 -9.13 -28.37
CA GLU A 77 5.17 -9.13 -29.51
C GLU A 77 5.87 -10.50 -29.67
N GLY A 78 6.09 -11.21 -28.56
CA GLY A 78 6.67 -12.56 -28.54
C GLY A 78 5.70 -13.69 -28.88
N ILE A 79 4.38 -13.48 -28.79
CA ILE A 79 3.36 -14.48 -29.14
C ILE A 79 3.27 -14.60 -30.67
N THR A 80 4.13 -15.46 -31.22
CA THR A 80 4.13 -15.89 -32.63
C THR A 80 3.74 -17.37 -32.79
N ILE A 81 3.40 -18.03 -31.68
CA ILE A 81 3.34 -19.50 -31.56
C ILE A 81 1.98 -20.07 -31.99
N ILE A 82 0.97 -19.26 -32.28
CA ILE A 82 -0.33 -19.81 -32.69
C ILE A 82 -0.15 -20.44 -34.09
N PRO A 83 -0.33 -21.77 -34.24
CA PRO A 83 -0.26 -22.38 -35.56
C PRO A 83 -1.29 -21.70 -36.47
N PHE A 84 -0.90 -21.37 -37.71
CA PHE A 84 -1.67 -20.58 -38.67
C PHE A 84 -1.77 -19.06 -38.42
N GLN A 85 -1.10 -18.48 -37.41
CA GLN A 85 -1.09 -17.03 -37.19
C GLN A 85 -0.61 -16.25 -38.42
N SER A 86 0.47 -16.70 -39.06
CA SER A 86 1.00 -16.09 -40.27
C SER A 86 0.00 -16.14 -41.44
N SER A 87 -0.79 -17.21 -41.53
CA SER A 87 -1.81 -17.39 -42.56
C SER A 87 -3.08 -16.55 -42.30
N LEU A 88 -3.48 -16.41 -41.04
CA LEU A 88 -4.59 -15.55 -40.61
C LEU A 88 -4.24 -14.06 -40.73
N ILE A 89 -2.98 -13.70 -40.47
CA ILE A 89 -2.47 -12.32 -40.62
C ILE A 89 -2.41 -11.89 -42.09
N ALA A 90 -2.24 -12.83 -43.03
CA ALA A 90 -2.22 -12.53 -44.45
C ALA A 90 -3.56 -12.00 -45.00
N ILE A 91 -4.68 -12.22 -44.29
CA ILE A 91 -5.97 -11.64 -44.62
C ILE A 91 -6.05 -10.25 -43.96
N PRO A 92 -6.06 -9.13 -44.72
CA PRO A 92 -5.83 -7.80 -44.17
C PRO A 92 -6.84 -7.38 -43.09
N PHE A 93 -8.12 -7.78 -43.22
CA PHE A 93 -9.13 -7.51 -42.19
C PHE A 93 -8.93 -8.42 -40.97
N VAL A 94 -8.92 -9.74 -41.16
CA VAL A 94 -8.87 -10.72 -40.05
C VAL A 94 -7.56 -10.64 -39.27
N GLY A 95 -6.45 -10.41 -39.97
CA GLY A 95 -5.13 -10.25 -39.40
C GLY A 95 -4.99 -9.02 -38.50
N GLY A 96 -5.60 -7.90 -38.89
CA GLY A 96 -5.63 -6.68 -38.08
C GLY A 96 -6.38 -6.89 -36.76
N TRP A 97 -7.58 -7.47 -36.84
CA TRP A 97 -8.39 -7.78 -35.65
C TRP A 97 -7.71 -8.79 -34.72
N MET A 98 -7.04 -9.80 -35.27
CA MET A 98 -6.33 -10.80 -34.47
C MET A 98 -5.14 -10.21 -33.72
N LYS A 99 -4.30 -9.38 -34.38
CA LYS A 99 -3.18 -8.70 -33.72
C LYS A 99 -3.64 -7.75 -32.62
N TRP A 100 -4.68 -6.97 -32.90
CA TRP A 100 -5.28 -6.08 -31.92
C TRP A 100 -5.81 -6.86 -30.72
N ALA A 101 -6.57 -7.95 -30.95
CA ALA A 101 -7.12 -8.78 -29.88
C ALA A 101 -6.02 -9.39 -28.98
N ILE A 102 -4.92 -9.89 -29.56
CA ILE A 102 -3.80 -10.45 -28.79
C ILE A 102 -3.13 -9.37 -27.92
N ALA A 103 -2.90 -8.18 -28.47
CA ALA A 103 -2.29 -7.07 -27.75
C ALA A 103 -3.18 -6.59 -26.58
N GLU A 104 -4.49 -6.41 -26.83
CA GLU A 104 -5.42 -6.00 -25.77
C GLU A 104 -5.57 -7.09 -24.70
N LEU A 105 -5.68 -8.37 -25.08
CA LEU A 105 -5.82 -9.47 -24.14
C LEU A 105 -4.60 -9.58 -23.22
N THR A 106 -3.39 -9.46 -23.77
CA THR A 106 -2.15 -9.50 -22.97
C THR A 106 -2.01 -8.30 -22.04
N MET A 107 -2.42 -7.10 -22.46
CA MET A 107 -2.49 -5.94 -21.57
C MET A 107 -3.49 -6.16 -20.42
N ILE A 108 -4.69 -6.68 -20.71
CA ILE A 108 -5.70 -7.01 -19.69
C ILE A 108 -5.16 -8.02 -18.68
N VAL A 109 -4.46 -9.06 -19.14
CA VAL A 109 -3.80 -10.04 -18.26
C VAL A 109 -2.74 -9.36 -17.39
N GLY A 110 -1.95 -8.43 -17.95
CA GLY A 110 -0.98 -7.63 -17.19
C GLY A 110 -1.63 -6.81 -16.07
N VAL A 111 -2.74 -6.12 -16.37
CA VAL A 111 -3.53 -5.37 -15.36
C VAL A 111 -4.04 -6.30 -14.27
N PHE A 112 -4.58 -7.46 -14.64
CA PHE A 112 -5.12 -8.43 -13.68
C PHE A 112 -4.02 -8.97 -12.75
N LEU A 113 -2.85 -9.32 -13.29
CA LEU A 113 -1.69 -9.76 -12.52
C LEU A 113 -1.19 -8.67 -11.58
N CYS A 114 -1.12 -7.42 -12.05
CA CYS A 114 -0.78 -6.26 -11.21
C CYS A 114 -1.72 -6.18 -10.00
N VAL A 115 -3.03 -6.18 -10.22
CA VAL A 115 -4.03 -6.11 -9.14
C VAL A 115 -3.89 -7.30 -8.18
N ALA A 116 -3.72 -8.51 -8.69
CA ALA A 116 -3.56 -9.70 -7.87
C ALA A 116 -2.32 -9.63 -6.97
N VAL A 117 -1.17 -9.18 -7.51
CA VAL A 117 0.08 -9.00 -6.76
C VAL A 117 -0.11 -7.93 -5.68
N GLN A 118 -0.68 -6.78 -6.01
CA GLN A 118 -0.94 -5.70 -5.04
C GLN A 118 -1.87 -6.16 -3.90
N LEU A 119 -2.91 -6.93 -4.20
CA LEU A 119 -3.81 -7.48 -3.17
C LEU A 119 -3.08 -8.45 -2.22
N VAL A 120 -2.22 -9.32 -2.77
CA VAL A 120 -1.43 -10.27 -1.97
C VAL A 120 -0.41 -9.53 -1.09
N GLN A 121 0.15 -8.42 -1.57
CA GLN A 121 1.10 -7.61 -0.80
C GLN A 121 0.45 -6.87 0.36
N ILE A 122 -0.76 -6.33 0.20
CA ILE A 122 -1.46 -5.64 1.30
C ILE A 122 -2.07 -6.65 2.29
N MET A 123 -2.35 -7.90 1.88
CA MET A 123 -3.02 -8.91 2.71
C MET A 123 -2.48 -9.04 4.16
N PRO A 124 -1.15 -9.06 4.43
CA PRO A 124 -0.62 -9.12 5.79
C PRO A 124 -1.05 -7.96 6.69
N VAL A 125 -1.35 -6.79 6.12
CA VAL A 125 -1.83 -5.61 6.85
C VAL A 125 -3.17 -5.89 7.52
N PHE A 126 -4.05 -6.65 6.85
CA PHE A 126 -5.39 -6.97 7.32
C PHE A 126 -5.46 -8.22 8.21
N VAL A 127 -4.56 -9.20 8.02
CA VAL A 127 -4.68 -10.56 8.61
C VAL A 127 -3.89 -10.72 9.94
N ARG A 128 -3.63 -9.65 10.69
CA ARG A 128 -2.71 -9.64 11.86
C ARG A 128 -3.03 -10.62 13.01
N LYS A 129 -4.25 -11.17 13.09
CA LYS A 129 -4.70 -12.04 14.20
C LYS A 129 -5.07 -13.48 13.81
N ALA A 130 -4.93 -13.88 12.54
CA ALA A 130 -5.37 -15.21 12.10
C ALA A 130 -4.27 -16.29 12.21
N TYR A 131 -4.69 -17.53 12.45
CA TYR A 131 -3.84 -18.74 12.54
C TYR A 131 -3.00 -18.99 11.26
N SER A 132 -3.35 -18.36 10.13
CA SER A 132 -2.70 -18.50 8.82
C SER A 132 -1.70 -17.38 8.47
N TYR A 133 -1.24 -16.60 9.46
CA TYR A 133 -0.31 -15.47 9.23
C TYR A 133 1.00 -15.87 8.53
N LYS A 134 1.52 -17.07 8.80
CA LYS A 134 2.77 -17.57 8.19
C LYS A 134 2.62 -17.78 6.67
N SER A 135 1.54 -18.41 6.23
CA SER A 135 1.29 -18.66 4.80
C SER A 135 1.04 -17.36 4.03
N VAL A 136 0.32 -16.41 4.63
CA VAL A 136 0.09 -15.07 4.05
C VAL A 136 1.40 -14.31 3.88
N LYS A 137 2.34 -14.41 4.84
CA LYS A 137 3.67 -13.82 4.71
C LYS A 137 4.48 -14.41 3.56
N ILE A 138 4.44 -15.73 3.38
CA ILE A 138 5.16 -16.38 2.28
C ILE A 138 4.60 -15.92 0.93
N ALA A 139 3.27 -15.92 0.77
CA ALA A 139 2.62 -15.45 -0.45
C ALA A 139 2.94 -13.97 -0.73
N SER A 140 2.92 -13.12 0.29
CA SER A 140 3.33 -11.72 0.21
C SER A 140 4.79 -11.58 -0.21
N ALA A 141 5.72 -12.34 0.37
CA ALA A 141 7.12 -12.33 -0.02
C ALA A 141 7.32 -12.74 -1.49
N THR A 142 6.61 -13.77 -1.96
CA THR A 142 6.62 -14.16 -3.37
C THR A 142 6.09 -13.04 -4.26
N ALA A 143 5.01 -12.37 -3.85
CA ALA A 143 4.46 -11.22 -4.59
C ALA A 143 5.47 -10.07 -4.69
N TYR A 144 6.21 -9.76 -3.61
CA TYR A 144 7.31 -8.78 -3.67
C TYR A 144 8.44 -9.20 -4.60
N ILE A 145 8.80 -10.48 -4.67
CA ILE A 145 9.83 -10.94 -5.61
C ILE A 145 9.36 -10.76 -7.06
N VAL A 146 8.10 -11.10 -7.35
CA VAL A 146 7.54 -10.93 -8.69
C VAL A 146 7.47 -9.44 -9.05
N GLU A 147 6.97 -8.59 -8.16
CA GLU A 147 6.94 -7.15 -8.38
C GLU A 147 8.35 -6.59 -8.55
N PHE A 148 9.30 -6.99 -7.70
CA PHE A 148 10.70 -6.61 -7.81
C PHE A 148 11.24 -6.87 -9.20
N LEU A 149 11.03 -8.07 -9.75
CA LEU A 149 11.51 -8.43 -11.09
C LEU A 149 10.85 -7.56 -12.18
N VAL A 150 9.53 -7.39 -12.11
CA VAL A 150 8.78 -6.60 -13.11
C VAL A 150 9.20 -5.12 -13.06
N VAL A 151 9.34 -4.55 -11.87
CA VAL A 151 9.75 -3.16 -11.67
C VAL A 151 11.22 -2.96 -12.03
N PHE A 152 12.09 -3.94 -11.74
CA PHE A 152 13.50 -3.89 -12.10
C PHE A 152 13.70 -3.84 -13.62
N LEU A 153 12.87 -4.56 -14.39
CA LEU A 153 12.89 -4.50 -15.85
C LEU A 153 12.50 -3.11 -16.38
N ARG A 154 11.64 -2.37 -15.66
CA ARG A 154 11.18 -1.04 -16.05
C ARG A 154 12.13 0.07 -15.62
N PHE A 155 12.52 0.06 -14.36
CA PHE A 155 13.37 1.05 -13.72
C PHE A 155 14.65 0.36 -13.23
N PRO A 156 15.52 -0.10 -14.15
CA PRO A 156 16.75 -0.75 -13.75
C PRO A 156 17.62 0.29 -13.02
N PRO A 157 18.01 0.05 -11.77
CA PRO A 157 18.87 0.98 -11.02
C PRO A 157 20.31 0.98 -11.54
N TYR A 158 20.65 0.07 -12.46
CA TYR A 158 21.95 -0.04 -13.11
C TYR A 158 21.78 0.03 -14.62
N GLN A 159 22.77 0.60 -15.33
CA GLN A 159 22.74 0.71 -16.79
C GLN A 159 22.87 -0.64 -17.49
N SER A 160 23.61 -1.56 -16.88
CA SER A 160 23.75 -2.93 -17.35
C SER A 160 23.67 -3.94 -16.20
N LEU A 161 23.40 -5.20 -16.56
CA LEU A 161 23.38 -6.30 -15.61
C LEU A 161 24.81 -6.64 -15.13
N GLU A 162 25.83 -6.34 -15.94
CA GLU A 162 27.23 -6.48 -15.56
C GLU A 162 27.63 -5.48 -14.47
N ASP A 163 27.18 -4.23 -14.58
CA ASP A 163 27.41 -3.20 -13.56
C ASP A 163 26.80 -3.59 -12.21
N PHE A 164 25.61 -4.19 -12.22
CA PHE A 164 24.98 -4.75 -11.02
C PHE A 164 25.86 -5.81 -10.35
N TRP A 165 26.40 -6.76 -11.12
CA TRP A 165 27.26 -7.81 -10.58
C TRP A 165 28.61 -7.28 -10.08
N LEU A 166 29.17 -6.29 -10.76
CA LEU A 166 30.42 -5.64 -10.35
C LEU A 166 30.24 -4.85 -9.05
N ASP A 167 29.13 -4.13 -8.93
CA ASP A 167 28.80 -3.33 -7.74
C ASP A 167 28.53 -4.21 -6.52
N LEU A 168 27.90 -5.38 -6.69
CA LEU A 168 27.64 -6.35 -5.61
C LEU A 168 28.89 -6.69 -4.78
N PHE A 169 30.07 -6.68 -5.42
CA PHE A 169 31.34 -6.99 -4.76
C PHE A 169 32.20 -5.76 -4.45
N LYS A 170 31.99 -4.63 -5.14
CA LYS A 170 32.84 -3.43 -5.03
C LYS A 170 32.23 -2.27 -4.27
N TRP A 171 30.91 -2.22 -4.09
CA TRP A 171 30.19 -1.12 -3.44
C TRP A 171 30.53 0.25 -4.06
N ASP A 172 30.50 0.34 -5.39
CA ASP A 172 30.67 1.57 -6.15
C ASP A 172 29.31 2.23 -6.49
N LEU A 173 28.90 3.13 -5.59
CA LEU A 173 27.64 3.88 -5.69
C LEU A 173 27.54 4.82 -6.90
N TYR A 174 28.63 5.03 -7.65
CA TYR A 174 28.62 5.89 -8.84
C TYR A 174 27.92 5.23 -10.05
N LEU A 175 27.88 3.89 -10.08
CA LEU A 175 27.23 3.12 -11.15
C LEU A 175 25.70 3.07 -11.02
N VAL A 176 25.17 3.54 -9.89
CA VAL A 176 23.75 3.51 -9.58
C VAL A 176 23.05 4.72 -10.20
N ASP A 177 22.05 4.48 -11.04
CA ASP A 177 21.11 5.50 -11.47
C ASP A 177 20.13 5.79 -10.32
N TRP A 178 20.44 6.82 -9.55
CA TRP A 178 19.66 7.26 -8.40
C TRP A 178 18.21 7.62 -8.75
N ASN A 179 17.94 8.12 -9.96
CA ASN A 179 16.59 8.47 -10.35
C ASN A 179 15.74 7.20 -10.57
N ASN A 180 16.30 6.20 -11.27
CA ASN A 180 15.65 4.90 -11.42
C ASN A 180 15.53 4.17 -10.08
N LEU A 181 16.54 4.26 -9.20
CA LEU A 181 16.48 3.67 -7.86
C LEU A 181 15.36 4.28 -7.01
N ILE A 182 15.18 5.61 -7.05
CA ILE A 182 14.09 6.29 -6.34
C ILE A 182 12.74 5.83 -6.89
N MET A 183 12.57 5.83 -8.22
CA MET A 183 11.33 5.36 -8.85
C MET A 183 11.04 3.90 -8.50
N PHE A 184 12.05 3.03 -8.59
CA PHE A 184 12.00 1.63 -8.19
C PHE A 184 11.53 1.46 -6.74
N THR A 185 12.13 2.21 -5.82
CA THR A 185 11.81 2.16 -4.38
C THR A 185 10.39 2.64 -4.10
N ILE A 186 9.96 3.74 -4.73
CA ILE A 186 8.60 4.27 -4.61
C ILE A 186 7.57 3.27 -5.15
N THR A 187 7.88 2.59 -6.26
CA THR A 187 6.98 1.60 -6.89
C THR A 187 6.75 0.42 -5.95
N ILE A 188 7.83 -0.14 -5.37
CA ILE A 188 7.75 -1.32 -4.50
C ILE A 188 7.13 -1.01 -3.13
N PHE A 189 7.53 0.08 -2.49
CA PHE A 189 7.15 0.35 -1.09
C PHE A 189 6.07 1.41 -0.94
N GLY A 190 5.90 2.28 -1.94
CA GLY A 190 5.01 3.44 -1.84
C GLY A 190 3.57 3.05 -1.64
N PHE A 191 3.08 2.04 -2.36
CA PHE A 191 1.68 1.63 -2.29
C PHE A 191 1.30 1.05 -0.92
N GLU A 192 2.08 0.09 -0.40
CA GLU A 192 1.88 -0.44 0.95
C GLU A 192 2.00 0.66 2.01
N GLY A 193 3.04 1.49 1.91
CA GLY A 193 3.27 2.59 2.84
C GLY A 193 2.08 3.54 2.91
N LEU A 194 1.53 3.92 1.76
CA LEU A 194 0.37 4.81 1.69
C LEU A 194 -0.90 4.16 2.24
N VAL A 195 -1.12 2.86 1.99
CA VAL A 195 -2.24 2.12 2.58
C VAL A 195 -2.13 2.07 4.10
N VAL A 196 -0.96 1.75 4.65
CA VAL A 196 -0.73 1.69 6.10
C VAL A 196 -0.95 3.06 6.75
N VAL A 197 -0.45 4.14 6.14
CA VAL A 197 -0.68 5.51 6.63
C VAL A 197 -2.16 5.86 6.57
N SER A 198 -2.84 5.54 5.47
CA SER A 198 -4.28 5.81 5.29
C SER A 198 -5.13 5.10 6.34
N LEU A 199 -4.82 3.83 6.65
CA LEU A 199 -5.52 3.07 7.70
C LEU A 199 -5.31 3.68 9.09
N LYS A 200 -4.06 4.04 9.44
CA LYS A 200 -3.76 4.69 10.73
C LYS A 200 -4.47 6.04 10.87
N LEU A 201 -4.52 6.81 9.79
CA LEU A 201 -5.22 8.09 9.77
C LEU A 201 -6.73 7.90 9.96
N LEU A 202 -7.32 6.89 9.31
CA LEU A 202 -8.74 6.56 9.44
C LEU A 202 -9.09 6.14 10.87
N ASP A 203 -8.26 5.32 11.50
CA ASP A 203 -8.42 4.91 12.90
C ASP A 203 -8.35 6.12 13.84
N ALA A 204 -7.39 7.02 13.63
CA ALA A 204 -7.24 8.24 14.45
C ALA A 204 -8.46 9.18 14.34
N VAL A 205 -9.01 9.33 13.13
CA VAL A 205 -10.22 10.15 12.89
C VAL A 205 -11.45 9.50 13.51
N THR A 206 -11.58 8.18 13.43
CA THR A 206 -12.74 7.44 13.97
C THR A 206 -12.74 7.47 15.50
N ASN A 207 -11.60 7.24 16.14
CA ASN A 207 -11.49 7.26 17.60
C ASN A 207 -11.81 8.64 18.18
N ARG A 208 -11.45 9.73 17.50
CA ARG A 208 -11.81 11.10 17.92
C ARG A 208 -13.30 11.43 17.78
N ARG A 209 -14.05 10.69 16.96
CA ARG A 209 -15.49 10.89 16.79
C ARG A 209 -16.31 10.23 17.91
N ASN A 210 -15.71 9.22 18.56
CA ASN A 210 -16.36 8.40 19.59
C ASN A 210 -15.95 8.81 21.02
N ALA A 211 -14.97 9.70 21.17
CA ALA A 211 -14.51 10.27 22.44
C ALA A 211 -15.15 11.65 22.65
#